data_AF-A0A9X0WHJ4-F1
#
_entry.id   AF-A0A9X0WHJ4-F1
#
_cell.length_a   1.000
_cell.length_b   1.000
_cell.length_c   1.000
_cell.angle_alpha   90.00
_cell.angle_beta   90.00
_cell.angle_gamma   90.00
#
_symmetry.space_group_name_H-M   'P 1'
#
loop_
_entity.id
_entity.type
_entity.pdbx_description
1 polymer ?
#
loop_
_entity_poly.entity_id
_entity_poly.type
_entity_poly.pdbx_seq_one_letter_code
_entity_poly.pdbx_strand_id
1 'polypeptide(L)'
;MRKTGTRMPPMRRGTTLQQPYLAHDPESPAAPQKALKRKKAGHFLSPFRLSEQTRTQLLAELEARAIGDVGSRDLFAAALEYGVARCRSRTQPPVPLTGEPAESADTSAPPPACWVPTETSSVQGLIEHAQALAQRLSELDPATRAALCDSLTASDPCGRTHDLIFLDALAVEAKRLARAASSLPCPPVQQHALTLSAAPAIASRSAPPQTDRGRGLDPAGRCLIDEVRAAFEACFDTRLDAARAAILLPLLRLIGADAAIRFKVDDTFILAACQDAPSPPQPD
;
A
#
# COMPACT_ATOMS: atom_id res chain seq x y z
N MET A 1 16.33 63.03 -11.32
CA MET A 1 17.70 63.37 -11.81
C MET A 1 18.67 62.30 -11.32
N ARG A 2 19.40 61.65 -12.24
CA ARG A 2 20.76 61.00 -12.10
C ARG A 2 20.90 59.88 -11.04
N LYS A 3 21.52 58.71 -11.21
CA LYS A 3 22.48 58.10 -12.18
C LYS A 3 22.60 56.61 -11.79
N THR A 4 22.40 55.64 -12.70
CA THR A 4 23.39 54.71 -13.32
C THR A 4 24.37 53.93 -12.42
N GLY A 5 24.48 52.61 -12.68
CA GLY A 5 25.67 51.75 -12.49
C GLY A 5 25.32 50.41 -11.85
N THR A 6 25.10 49.28 -12.56
CA THR A 6 25.96 48.49 -13.46
C THR A 6 27.27 48.01 -12.81
N ARG A 7 27.31 46.73 -12.38
CA ARG A 7 28.44 45.81 -12.66
C ARG A 7 28.12 44.37 -12.24
N MET A 8 27.95 43.51 -13.24
CA MET A 8 28.14 42.05 -13.14
C MET A 8 29.64 41.74 -13.14
N PRO A 9 30.12 40.78 -12.33
CA PRO A 9 31.39 40.12 -12.56
C PRO A 9 31.24 38.84 -13.43
N PRO A 10 32.30 38.44 -14.14
CA PRO A 10 32.25 37.47 -15.24
C PRO A 10 32.34 35.99 -14.81
N MET A 11 31.87 35.15 -15.73
CA MET A 11 32.07 33.71 -15.82
C MET A 11 33.46 33.23 -15.40
N ARG A 12 33.51 32.12 -14.65
CA ARG A 12 34.62 31.16 -14.71
C ARG A 12 34.14 29.86 -15.35
N ARG A 13 34.52 29.68 -16.62
CA ARG A 13 34.66 28.36 -17.25
C ARG A 13 35.96 27.75 -16.72
N GLY A 14 35.86 26.68 -15.94
CA GLY A 14 36.96 25.75 -15.69
C GLY A 14 36.53 24.39 -16.25
N THR A 15 37.04 24.00 -17.41
CA THR A 15 38.20 23.10 -17.57
C THR A 15 37.92 21.67 -17.11
N THR A 16 37.49 20.88 -18.09
CA THR A 16 37.82 19.48 -18.32
C THR A 16 39.15 19.07 -17.69
N LEU A 17 39.10 18.23 -16.67
CA LEU A 17 40.18 17.30 -16.35
C LEU A 17 39.72 15.92 -16.75
N GLN A 18 40.17 15.53 -17.95
CA GLN A 18 40.40 14.13 -18.32
C GLN A 18 41.17 13.46 -17.17
N GLN A 19 40.56 12.49 -16.50
CA GLN A 19 41.36 11.49 -15.80
C GLN A 19 41.86 10.48 -16.83
N PRO A 20 43.18 10.24 -16.91
CA PRO A 20 43.74 9.21 -17.75
C PRO A 20 43.38 7.84 -17.18
N TYR A 21 42.94 6.97 -18.09
CA TYR A 21 42.94 5.52 -17.98
C TYR A 21 44.26 5.04 -17.35
N LEU A 22 44.21 4.53 -16.13
CA LEU A 22 45.20 3.59 -15.63
C LEU A 22 44.70 2.19 -15.96
N ALA A 23 45.27 1.65 -17.03
CA ALA A 23 45.31 0.23 -17.28
C ALA A 23 46.11 -0.43 -16.15
N HIS A 24 45.44 -1.29 -15.37
CA HIS A 24 46.11 -2.33 -14.62
C HIS A 24 45.56 -3.68 -15.08
N ASP A 25 46.53 -4.56 -15.35
CA ASP A 25 46.43 -5.92 -15.87
C ASP A 25 45.55 -6.88 -15.07
N PRO A 26 45.16 -8.01 -15.69
CA PRO A 26 44.16 -8.93 -15.17
C PRO A 26 44.81 -9.95 -14.23
N GLU A 27 44.56 -9.83 -12.93
CA GLU A 27 44.75 -10.94 -12.01
C GLU A 27 43.51 -11.06 -11.12
N SER A 28 42.54 -11.81 -11.63
CA SER A 28 41.30 -12.14 -10.95
C SER A 28 41.52 -13.42 -10.13
N PRO A 29 41.77 -13.36 -8.80
CA PRO A 29 41.67 -14.54 -7.97
C PRO A 29 40.20 -14.99 -7.98
N ALA A 30 39.98 -16.23 -8.41
CA ALA A 30 38.68 -16.88 -8.42
C ALA A 30 38.05 -16.82 -7.02
N ALA A 31 37.14 -15.86 -6.81
CA ALA A 31 36.35 -15.79 -5.60
C ALA A 31 35.42 -17.01 -5.53
N PRO A 32 35.36 -17.74 -4.41
CA PRO A 32 34.44 -18.84 -4.27
C PRO A 32 33.01 -18.29 -4.33
N GLN A 33 32.28 -18.64 -5.41
CA GLN A 33 30.85 -18.39 -5.56
C GLN A 33 30.06 -19.24 -4.55
N LYS A 34 30.16 -18.90 -3.27
CA LYS A 34 29.15 -19.30 -2.29
C LYS A 34 27.95 -18.41 -2.55
N ALA A 35 27.08 -18.86 -3.45
CA ALA A 35 25.76 -18.27 -3.66
C ALA A 35 25.05 -18.18 -2.31
N LEU A 36 25.05 -16.97 -1.73
CA LEU A 36 24.21 -16.62 -0.60
C LEU A 36 22.78 -16.94 -1.00
N LYS A 37 22.22 -18.00 -0.42
CA LYS A 37 20.82 -18.37 -0.53
C LYS A 37 20.00 -17.14 -0.12
N ARG A 38 19.58 -16.34 -1.10
CA ARG A 38 18.72 -15.17 -0.89
C ARG A 38 17.42 -15.71 -0.30
N LYS A 39 17.27 -15.57 1.02
CA LYS A 39 15.99 -15.82 1.72
C LYS A 39 14.92 -15.00 1.00
N LYS A 40 13.76 -15.63 0.79
CA LYS A 40 12.56 -15.15 0.09
C LYS A 40 12.53 -13.63 -0.11
N ALA A 41 12.44 -13.22 -1.38
CA ALA A 41 12.22 -11.85 -1.78
C ALA A 41 11.06 -11.27 -0.96
N GLY A 42 11.37 -10.28 -0.11
CA GLY A 42 10.33 -9.53 0.57
C GLY A 42 9.45 -8.89 -0.50
N HIS A 43 8.15 -9.18 -0.47
CA HIS A 43 7.21 -8.47 -1.31
C HIS A 43 7.33 -6.98 -0.96
N PHE A 44 7.61 -6.15 -1.97
CA PHE A 44 7.64 -4.71 -1.81
C PHE A 44 6.21 -4.27 -1.46
N LEU A 45 5.98 -3.96 -0.18
CA LEU A 45 4.71 -3.44 0.27
C LEU A 45 4.61 -2.00 -0.23
N SER A 46 3.62 -1.71 -1.06
CA SER A 46 3.28 -0.32 -1.37
C SER A 46 2.93 0.38 -0.06
N PRO A 47 3.58 1.51 0.28
CA PRO A 47 3.22 2.29 1.45
C PRO A 47 1.74 2.65 1.39
N PHE A 48 1.03 2.50 2.51
CA PHE A 48 -0.35 2.96 2.62
C PHE A 48 -0.30 4.48 2.70
N ARG A 49 -0.92 5.17 1.75
CA ARG A 49 -0.96 6.64 1.78
C ARG A 49 -2.05 7.08 2.73
N LEU A 50 -1.65 7.72 3.83
CA LEU A 50 -2.59 8.45 4.67
C LEU A 50 -3.23 9.56 3.83
N SER A 51 -4.51 9.83 4.06
CA SER A 51 -5.15 11.00 3.45
C SER A 51 -4.39 12.29 3.80
N GLU A 52 -4.38 13.28 2.90
CA GLU A 52 -3.68 14.56 3.14
C GLU A 52 -4.22 15.26 4.40
N GLN A 53 -5.53 15.14 4.64
CA GLN A 53 -6.17 15.64 5.86
C GLN A 53 -5.63 14.94 7.11
N THR A 54 -5.59 13.60 7.12
CA THR A 54 -5.07 12.82 8.25
C THR A 54 -3.60 13.13 8.51
N ARG A 55 -2.79 13.23 7.46
CA ARG A 55 -1.38 13.57 7.56
C ARG A 55 -1.18 14.98 8.11
N THR A 56 -1.93 15.96 7.63
CA THR A 56 -1.84 17.34 8.11
C THR A 56 -2.24 17.46 9.57
N GLN A 57 -3.33 16.79 9.97
CA GLN A 57 -3.77 16.77 11.37
C GLN A 57 -2.75 16.08 12.29
N LEU A 58 -2.15 14.97 11.85
CA LEU A 58 -1.07 14.29 12.57
C LEU A 58 0.11 15.22 12.82
N LEU A 59 0.60 15.88 11.78
CA LEU A 59 1.76 16.77 11.90
C LEU A 59 1.44 17.98 12.78
N ALA A 60 0.24 18.57 12.64
CA ALA A 60 -0.21 19.69 13.45
C ALA A 60 -0.33 19.34 14.95
N GLU A 61 -0.88 18.16 15.28
CA GLU A 61 -0.99 17.71 16.68
C GLU A 61 0.38 17.45 17.33
N LEU A 62 1.33 16.89 16.57
CA LEU A 62 2.70 16.68 17.05
C LEU A 62 3.43 18.01 17.23
N GLU A 63 3.24 18.96 16.30
CA GLU A 63 3.81 20.30 16.38
C GLU A 63 3.26 21.11 17.55
N ALA A 64 1.95 21.13 17.74
CA ALA A 64 1.28 21.86 18.82
C ALA A 64 1.76 21.44 20.22
N ARG A 65 2.28 20.21 20.34
CA ARG A 65 2.79 19.64 21.60
C ARG A 65 4.32 19.55 21.65
N ALA A 66 5.00 20.16 20.68
CA ALA A 66 6.46 20.16 20.56
C ALA A 66 7.08 18.75 20.60
N ILE A 67 6.42 17.76 19.97
CA ILE A 67 6.93 16.39 19.86
C ILE A 67 7.79 16.30 18.60
N GLY A 68 9.11 16.21 18.82
CA GLY A 68 10.12 16.10 17.76
C GLY A 68 10.23 17.36 16.89
N ASP A 69 11.32 17.42 16.12
CA ASP A 69 11.48 18.44 15.07
C ASP A 69 10.70 18.07 13.79
N VAL A 70 10.68 19.00 12.82
CA VAL A 70 9.96 18.83 11.54
C VAL A 70 10.37 17.53 10.83
N GLY A 71 11.66 17.21 10.81
CA GLY A 71 12.18 16.01 10.16
C GLY A 71 11.75 14.73 10.86
N SER A 72 11.82 14.67 12.19
CA SER A 72 11.32 13.52 12.95
C SER A 72 9.82 13.32 12.80
N ARG A 73 9.02 14.40 12.73
CA ARG A 73 7.57 14.31 12.51
C ARG A 73 7.23 13.76 11.12
N ASP A 74 7.94 14.19 10.07
CA ASP A 74 7.78 13.65 8.72
C ASP A 74 8.20 12.18 8.63
N LEU A 75 9.31 11.82 9.26
CA LEU A 75 9.77 10.42 9.34
C LEU A 75 8.75 9.54 10.06
N PHE A 76 8.16 10.03 11.16
CA PHE A 76 7.13 9.32 11.88
C PHE A 76 5.87 9.10 11.02
N ALA A 77 5.41 10.12 10.29
CA ALA A 77 4.29 9.97 9.37
C ALA A 77 4.56 8.91 8.28
N ALA A 78 5.77 8.92 7.69
CA ALA A 78 6.17 7.92 6.70
C ALA A 78 6.29 6.50 7.31
N ALA A 79 6.77 6.38 8.54
CA ALA A 79 6.84 5.11 9.26
C ALA A 79 5.44 4.55 9.54
N LEU A 80 4.47 5.40 9.88
CA LEU A 80 3.07 5.01 10.03
C LEU A 80 2.45 4.53 8.73
N GLU A 81 2.68 5.20 7.60
CA GLU A 81 2.24 4.75 6.26
C GLU A 81 2.70 3.31 5.97
N TYR A 82 3.93 2.97 6.34
CA TYR A 82 4.47 1.62 6.17
C TYR A 82 3.90 0.62 7.19
N GLY A 83 3.81 1.01 8.47
CA GLY A 83 3.24 0.17 9.54
C GLY A 83 1.79 -0.21 9.27
N VAL A 84 0.98 0.74 8.79
CA VAL A 84 -0.42 0.49 8.38
C VAL A 84 -0.48 -0.48 7.20
N ALA A 85 0.33 -0.29 6.17
CA ALA A 85 0.40 -1.22 5.04
C ALA A 85 0.74 -2.64 5.50
N ARG A 86 1.67 -2.76 6.45
CA ARG A 86 2.06 -4.03 7.05
C ARG A 86 0.92 -4.66 7.84
N CYS A 87 0.20 -3.91 8.66
CA CYS A 87 -0.95 -4.44 9.39
C CYS A 87 -2.05 -4.91 8.46
N ARG A 88 -2.39 -4.13 7.42
CA ARG A 88 -3.36 -4.55 6.40
C ARG A 88 -2.96 -5.85 5.70
N SER A 89 -1.69 -5.99 5.32
CA SER A 89 -1.18 -7.21 4.69
C SER A 89 -1.28 -8.46 5.58
N ARG A 90 -1.33 -8.28 6.90
CA ARG A 90 -1.42 -9.38 7.89
C ARG A 90 -2.85 -9.72 8.28
N THR A 91 -3.76 -8.74 8.24
CA THR A 91 -5.11 -8.90 8.80
C THR A 91 -6.20 -8.98 7.74
N GLN A 92 -5.99 -8.44 6.53
CA GLN A 92 -6.90 -8.66 5.42
C GLN A 92 -6.46 -9.93 4.65
N PRO A 93 -7.33 -10.94 4.49
CA PRO A 93 -7.20 -11.84 3.35
C PRO A 93 -7.25 -10.99 2.06
N PRO A 94 -6.56 -11.37 0.96
CA PRO A 94 -6.58 -10.58 -0.27
C PRO A 94 -8.04 -10.35 -0.69
N VAL A 95 -8.52 -9.13 -0.52
CA VAL A 95 -9.90 -8.76 -0.84
C VAL A 95 -9.97 -8.63 -2.36
N PRO A 96 -10.75 -9.47 -3.06
CA PRO A 96 -11.12 -9.16 -4.43
C PRO A 96 -11.96 -7.87 -4.40
N LEU A 97 -11.64 -6.92 -5.28
CA LEU A 97 -12.29 -5.62 -5.37
C LEU A 97 -13.76 -5.80 -5.83
N THR A 98 -14.66 -6.13 -4.91
CA THR A 98 -16.10 -6.17 -5.14
C THR A 98 -16.70 -4.90 -4.56
N GLY A 99 -17.01 -3.93 -5.43
CA GLY A 99 -17.82 -2.77 -5.08
C GLY A 99 -19.26 -3.03 -5.50
N GLU A 100 -20.19 -3.09 -4.54
CA GLU A 100 -21.61 -2.87 -4.76
C GLU A 100 -22.00 -1.52 -4.11
N PRO A 101 -22.82 -0.68 -4.75
CA PRO A 101 -23.65 0.27 -4.05
C PRO A 101 -25.06 -0.30 -3.85
N ALA A 102 -25.55 -0.23 -2.62
CA ALA A 102 -26.94 -0.45 -2.28
C ALA A 102 -27.74 0.84 -2.55
N GLU A 103 -28.82 0.78 -3.33
CA GLU A 103 -30.08 1.49 -3.05
C GLU A 103 -31.25 1.03 -3.94
N SER A 104 -32.30 0.57 -3.26
CA SER A 104 -33.74 0.86 -3.43
C SER A 104 -34.50 0.71 -4.76
N ALA A 105 -35.65 0.03 -4.60
CA ALA A 105 -36.97 0.27 -5.19
C ALA A 105 -37.31 -0.22 -6.62
N ASP A 106 -38.38 -1.03 -6.64
CA ASP A 106 -39.40 -1.23 -7.69
C ASP A 106 -39.33 -0.27 -8.89
N THR A 107 -39.13 -0.82 -10.09
CA THR A 107 -39.97 -0.64 -11.29
C THR A 107 -39.43 -1.51 -12.43
N SER A 108 -40.33 -2.28 -13.05
CA SER A 108 -40.09 -3.14 -14.21
C SER A 108 -39.44 -2.39 -15.39
N ALA A 109 -38.21 -2.78 -15.74
CA ALA A 109 -37.66 -2.71 -17.09
C ALA A 109 -36.54 -3.77 -17.21
N PRO A 110 -36.41 -4.50 -18.34
CA PRO A 110 -35.37 -5.52 -18.48
C PRO A 110 -33.98 -4.86 -18.54
N PRO A 111 -33.03 -5.22 -17.65
CA PRO A 111 -31.72 -4.59 -17.64
C PRO A 111 -30.85 -5.08 -18.81
N PRO A 112 -29.97 -4.22 -19.36
CA PRO A 112 -28.89 -4.67 -20.25
C PRO A 112 -27.97 -5.61 -19.47
N ALA A 113 -27.46 -6.64 -20.15
CA ALA A 113 -26.64 -7.72 -19.58
C ALA A 113 -25.60 -7.21 -18.56
N CYS A 114 -25.94 -7.30 -17.27
CA CYS A 114 -25.02 -7.06 -16.18
C CYS A 114 -23.89 -8.08 -16.29
N TRP A 115 -22.66 -7.58 -16.36
CA TRP A 115 -21.46 -8.38 -16.27
C TRP A 115 -21.40 -9.00 -14.87
N VAL A 116 -21.73 -10.28 -14.77
CA VAL A 116 -21.49 -11.10 -13.57
C VAL A 116 -20.08 -11.66 -13.70
N PRO A 117 -19.12 -11.32 -12.81
CA PRO A 117 -17.82 -11.96 -12.81
C PRO A 117 -17.98 -13.42 -12.37
N THR A 118 -17.87 -14.35 -13.30
CA THR A 118 -17.83 -15.78 -12.98
C THR A 118 -16.53 -16.08 -12.27
N GLU A 119 -16.62 -16.66 -11.07
CA GLU A 119 -15.46 -17.10 -10.28
C GLU A 119 -14.68 -18.18 -11.03
N THR A 120 -13.67 -17.75 -11.79
CA THR A 120 -12.52 -18.58 -12.20
C THR A 120 -11.42 -17.60 -12.61
N SER A 121 -10.71 -17.05 -11.61
CA SER A 121 -9.55 -16.18 -11.82
C SER A 121 -8.39 -16.97 -12.43
N SER A 122 -8.54 -17.30 -13.71
CA SER A 122 -7.49 -17.80 -14.58
C SER A 122 -6.80 -16.61 -15.25
N VAL A 123 -5.53 -16.78 -15.62
CA VAL A 123 -4.81 -15.82 -16.48
C VAL A 123 -5.60 -15.51 -17.76
N GLN A 124 -6.40 -16.46 -18.22
CA GLN A 124 -7.29 -16.31 -19.37
C GLN A 124 -8.39 -15.27 -19.14
N GLY A 125 -9.06 -15.28 -17.98
CA GLY A 125 -10.07 -14.26 -17.66
C GLY A 125 -9.49 -12.85 -17.62
N LEU A 126 -8.25 -12.69 -17.12
CA LEU A 126 -7.55 -11.41 -17.15
C LEU A 126 -7.28 -10.92 -18.58
N ILE A 127 -6.86 -11.82 -19.48
CA ILE A 127 -6.64 -11.51 -20.90
C ILE A 127 -7.93 -11.00 -21.53
N GLU A 128 -9.04 -11.71 -21.34
CA GLU A 128 -10.34 -11.38 -21.92
C GLU A 128 -10.86 -10.03 -21.42
N HIS A 129 -10.78 -9.79 -20.10
CA HIS A 129 -11.20 -8.51 -19.53
C HIS A 129 -10.33 -7.34 -20.02
N ALA A 130 -9.02 -7.52 -20.10
CA ALA A 130 -8.13 -6.47 -20.59
C ALA A 130 -8.38 -6.15 -22.08
N GLN A 131 -8.66 -7.15 -22.91
CA GLN A 131 -9.04 -6.95 -24.31
C GLN A 131 -10.39 -6.23 -24.43
N ALA A 132 -11.40 -6.68 -23.69
CA ALA A 132 -12.73 -6.09 -23.73
C ALA A 132 -12.74 -4.63 -23.24
N LEU A 133 -11.97 -4.32 -22.20
CA LEU A 133 -11.80 -2.94 -21.72
C LEU A 133 -11.18 -2.05 -22.81
N ALA A 134 -10.10 -2.51 -23.43
CA ALA A 134 -9.43 -1.75 -24.49
C ALA A 134 -10.34 -1.51 -25.70
N GLN A 135 -11.16 -2.49 -26.07
CA GLN A 135 -12.13 -2.36 -27.15
C GLN A 135 -13.20 -1.34 -26.80
N ARG A 136 -13.82 -1.46 -25.62
CA ARG A 136 -14.87 -0.53 -25.18
C ARG A 136 -14.36 0.91 -25.13
N LEU A 137 -13.17 1.14 -24.59
CA LEU A 137 -12.57 2.49 -24.57
C LEU A 137 -12.36 3.07 -25.98
N SER A 138 -12.06 2.23 -26.97
CA SER A 138 -11.91 2.67 -28.37
C SER A 138 -13.23 2.89 -29.11
N GLU A 139 -14.33 2.29 -28.64
CA GLU A 139 -15.67 2.41 -29.23
C GLU A 139 -16.50 3.54 -28.61
N LEU A 140 -16.06 4.13 -27.49
CA LEU A 140 -16.72 5.30 -26.90
C LEU A 140 -16.71 6.47 -27.89
N ASP A 141 -17.87 7.10 -28.04
CA ASP A 141 -18.00 8.32 -28.84
C ASP A 141 -17.28 9.50 -28.16
N PRO A 142 -16.90 10.55 -28.93
CA PRO A 142 -16.14 11.67 -28.38
C PRO A 142 -16.81 12.40 -27.22
N ALA A 143 -18.15 12.48 -27.20
CA ALA A 143 -18.88 13.16 -26.13
C ALA A 143 -18.83 12.36 -24.82
N THR A 144 -19.04 11.04 -24.89
CA THR A 144 -18.91 10.16 -23.72
C THR A 144 -17.47 10.13 -23.20
N ARG A 145 -16.48 10.16 -24.09
CA ARG A 145 -15.06 10.22 -23.68
C ARG A 145 -14.75 11.51 -22.92
N ALA A 146 -15.22 12.66 -23.39
CA ALA A 146 -15.05 13.94 -22.69
C ALA A 146 -15.74 13.92 -21.32
N ALA A 147 -16.99 13.44 -21.24
CA ALA A 147 -17.71 13.34 -19.98
C ALA A 147 -17.03 12.40 -18.97
N LEU A 148 -16.43 11.30 -19.44
CA LEU A 148 -15.66 10.38 -18.61
C LEU A 148 -14.39 11.07 -18.06
N CYS A 149 -13.66 11.78 -18.91
CA CYS A 149 -12.48 12.58 -18.54
C CYS A 149 -12.82 13.64 -17.48
N ASP A 150 -13.92 14.37 -17.64
CA ASP A 150 -14.38 15.38 -16.69
C ASP A 150 -14.75 14.76 -15.35
N SER A 151 -15.49 13.64 -15.37
CA SER A 151 -15.86 12.90 -14.16
C SER A 151 -14.64 12.36 -13.42
N LEU A 152 -13.67 11.77 -14.14
CA LEU A 152 -12.42 11.30 -13.56
C LEU A 152 -11.62 12.45 -12.93
N THR A 153 -11.53 13.59 -13.62
CA THR A 153 -10.82 14.77 -13.11
C THR A 153 -11.51 15.35 -11.88
N ALA A 154 -12.84 15.42 -11.86
CA ALA A 154 -13.61 15.93 -10.72
C ALA A 154 -13.53 15.02 -9.49
N SER A 155 -13.44 13.71 -9.69
CA SER A 155 -13.35 12.71 -8.61
C SER A 155 -11.91 12.44 -8.15
N ASP A 156 -10.89 12.97 -8.83
CA ASP A 156 -9.50 12.68 -8.49
C ASP A 156 -9.03 13.50 -7.28
N PRO A 157 -8.77 12.86 -6.12
CA PRO A 157 -8.24 13.55 -4.95
C PRO A 157 -6.83 14.13 -5.18
N CYS A 158 -6.10 13.64 -6.19
CA CYS A 158 -4.77 14.13 -6.53
C CYS A 158 -4.78 15.32 -7.51
N GLY A 159 -5.96 15.74 -7.99
CA GLY A 159 -6.08 16.87 -8.92
C GLY A 159 -5.34 16.67 -10.25
N ARG A 160 -5.16 15.42 -10.70
CA ARG A 160 -4.54 15.13 -12.00
C ARG A 160 -5.55 15.37 -13.10
N THR A 161 -5.05 15.87 -14.22
CA THR A 161 -5.84 16.04 -15.44
C THR A 161 -5.95 14.70 -16.16
N HIS A 162 -7.18 14.26 -16.41
CA HIS A 162 -7.46 13.05 -17.19
C HIS A 162 -7.98 13.46 -18.56
N ASP A 163 -7.10 13.60 -19.55
CA ASP A 163 -7.46 14.02 -20.90
C ASP A 163 -7.74 12.84 -21.85
N LEU A 164 -8.05 13.12 -23.11
CA LEU A 164 -8.30 12.08 -24.11
C LEU A 164 -7.05 11.22 -24.37
N ILE A 165 -5.86 11.80 -24.23
CA ILE A 165 -4.57 11.10 -24.38
C ILE A 165 -4.43 10.05 -23.28
N PHE A 166 -4.85 10.37 -22.05
CA PHE A 166 -4.88 9.41 -20.95
C PHE A 166 -5.76 8.20 -21.26
N LEU A 167 -6.97 8.39 -21.80
CA LEU A 167 -7.85 7.27 -22.17
C LEU A 167 -7.26 6.40 -23.29
N ASP A 168 -6.60 7.01 -24.27
CA ASP A 168 -5.88 6.27 -25.32
C ASP A 168 -4.71 5.47 -24.73
N ALA A 169 -3.94 6.07 -23.82
CA ALA A 169 -2.85 5.39 -23.12
C ALA A 169 -3.37 4.21 -22.30
N LEU A 170 -4.52 4.37 -21.61
CA LEU A 170 -5.15 3.29 -20.85
C LEU A 170 -5.59 2.13 -21.75
N ALA A 171 -6.17 2.42 -22.92
CA ALA A 171 -6.52 1.39 -23.90
C ALA A 171 -5.29 0.65 -24.44
N VAL A 172 -4.17 1.36 -24.66
CA VAL A 172 -2.89 0.74 -25.06
C VAL A 172 -2.33 -0.14 -23.95
N GLU A 173 -2.32 0.31 -22.71
CA GLU A 173 -1.82 -0.47 -21.57
C GLU A 173 -2.69 -1.70 -21.28
N ALA A 174 -4.01 -1.62 -21.44
CA ALA A 174 -4.88 -2.78 -21.36
C ALA A 174 -4.55 -3.83 -22.44
N LYS A 175 -4.29 -3.41 -23.69
CA LYS A 175 -3.80 -4.31 -24.76
C LYS A 175 -2.44 -4.92 -24.41
N ARG A 176 -1.54 -4.14 -23.82
CA ARG A 176 -0.21 -4.60 -23.40
C ARG A 176 -0.30 -5.63 -22.29
N LEU A 177 -1.16 -5.42 -21.30
CA LEU A 177 -1.43 -6.36 -20.22
C LEU A 177 -1.95 -7.69 -20.77
N ALA A 178 -2.93 -7.66 -21.68
CA ALA A 178 -3.43 -8.87 -22.33
C ALA A 178 -2.31 -9.65 -23.02
N ARG A 179 -1.46 -8.98 -23.80
CA ARG A 179 -0.30 -9.61 -24.47
C ARG A 179 0.70 -10.21 -23.47
N ALA A 180 0.99 -9.49 -22.39
CA ALA A 180 1.91 -9.98 -21.36
C ALA A 180 1.33 -11.21 -20.65
N ALA A 181 0.05 -11.19 -20.30
CA ALA A 181 -0.63 -12.32 -19.68
C ALA A 181 -0.70 -13.53 -20.61
N SER A 182 -0.90 -13.34 -21.92
CA SER A 182 -0.85 -14.44 -22.91
C SER A 182 0.53 -15.08 -23.04
N SER A 183 1.60 -14.37 -22.66
CA SER A 183 2.97 -14.90 -22.70
C SER A 183 3.35 -15.71 -21.46
N LEU A 184 2.52 -15.68 -20.41
CA LEU A 184 2.79 -16.45 -19.21
C LEU A 184 2.61 -17.95 -19.50
N PRO A 185 3.58 -18.80 -19.12
CA PRO A 185 3.44 -20.24 -19.27
C PRO A 185 2.23 -20.71 -18.46
N CYS A 186 1.25 -21.28 -19.16
CA CYS A 186 0.10 -21.90 -18.53
C CYS A 186 0.63 -23.08 -17.70
N PRO A 187 0.52 -23.06 -16.36
CA PRO A 187 0.92 -24.22 -15.57
C PRO A 187 0.06 -25.42 -16.03
N PRO A 188 0.66 -26.60 -16.25
CA PRO A 188 -0.11 -27.77 -16.62
C PRO A 188 -1.18 -27.99 -15.54
N VAL A 189 -2.44 -27.99 -15.97
CA VAL A 189 -3.58 -28.30 -15.12
C VAL A 189 -3.40 -29.74 -14.66
N GLN A 190 -2.76 -29.94 -13.50
CA GLN A 190 -2.78 -31.22 -12.82
C GLN A 190 -4.21 -31.42 -12.31
N GLN A 191 -5.01 -32.07 -13.15
CA GLN A 191 -6.28 -32.67 -12.77
C GLN A 191 -5.98 -33.83 -11.80
N HIS A 192 -5.62 -33.51 -10.55
CA HIS A 192 -5.73 -34.48 -9.48
C HIS A 192 -7.21 -34.67 -9.20
N ALA A 193 -7.80 -35.66 -9.90
CA ALA A 193 -9.02 -36.30 -9.50
C ALA A 193 -8.85 -36.77 -8.05
N LEU A 194 -9.52 -36.08 -7.12
CA LEU A 194 -9.62 -36.51 -5.73
C LEU A 194 -10.54 -37.73 -5.67
N THR A 195 -9.99 -38.92 -5.87
CA THR A 195 -10.56 -40.14 -5.31
C THR A 195 -10.49 -40.04 -3.79
N LEU A 196 -11.65 -39.95 -3.14
CA LEU A 196 -11.78 -40.12 -1.70
C LEU A 196 -11.13 -41.46 -1.31
N SER A 197 -10.03 -41.41 -0.59
CA SER A 197 -9.48 -42.56 0.13
C SER A 197 -9.20 -42.14 1.56
N ALA A 198 -9.87 -42.82 2.47
CA ALA A 198 -9.88 -42.54 3.88
C ALA A 198 -8.59 -43.01 4.58
N ALA A 199 -8.23 -42.24 5.62
CA ALA A 199 -7.33 -42.54 6.74
C ALA A 199 -5.81 -42.21 6.57
N PRO A 200 -5.06 -41.99 7.69
CA PRO A 200 -5.44 -41.52 9.02
C PRO A 200 -4.79 -40.16 9.38
N ALA A 201 -5.37 -39.48 10.37
CA ALA A 201 -4.91 -38.21 10.89
C ALA A 201 -3.51 -38.30 11.52
N ILE A 202 -2.55 -37.56 10.96
CA ILE A 202 -1.30 -37.19 11.64
C ILE A 202 -1.53 -35.82 12.28
N ALA A 203 -1.32 -35.78 13.58
CA ALA A 203 -1.59 -34.66 14.47
C ALA A 203 -1.05 -33.33 13.95
N SER A 204 -1.96 -32.47 13.49
CA SER A 204 -1.75 -31.03 13.56
C SER A 204 -1.66 -30.67 15.03
N ARG A 205 -0.50 -30.14 15.44
CA ARG A 205 -0.32 -29.53 16.76
C ARG A 205 -1.45 -28.54 16.99
N SER A 206 -2.30 -28.89 17.94
CA SER A 206 -3.39 -28.08 18.45
C SER A 206 -2.86 -26.69 18.80
N ALA A 207 -3.33 -25.69 18.06
CA ALA A 207 -3.39 -24.34 18.61
C ALA A 207 -4.17 -24.42 19.93
N PRO A 208 -3.68 -23.81 21.02
CA PRO A 208 -4.41 -23.83 22.27
C PRO A 208 -5.79 -23.18 22.09
N PRO A 209 -6.81 -23.67 22.80
CA PRO A 209 -8.18 -23.19 22.67
C PRO A 209 -8.23 -21.69 22.96
N GLN A 210 -8.80 -20.93 22.04
CA GLN A 210 -9.19 -19.55 22.26
C GLN A 210 -10.23 -19.54 23.39
N THR A 211 -9.75 -19.34 24.61
CA THR A 211 -10.60 -18.99 25.74
C THR A 211 -11.10 -17.57 25.51
N ASP A 212 -12.37 -17.49 25.15
CA ASP A 212 -13.35 -16.58 25.75
C ASP A 212 -12.75 -15.39 26.52
N ARG A 213 -12.51 -14.27 25.82
CA ARG A 213 -12.33 -12.93 26.40
C ARG A 213 -13.03 -11.89 25.54
N GLY A 214 -14.32 -11.75 25.77
CA GLY A 214 -15.05 -10.54 25.41
C GLY A 214 -14.33 -9.29 25.96
N ARG A 215 -14.26 -8.23 25.15
CA ARG A 215 -13.48 -6.98 25.32
C ARG A 215 -11.98 -7.04 24.99
N GLY A 216 -11.55 -7.91 24.08
CA GLY A 216 -10.20 -7.82 23.51
C GLY A 216 -10.10 -6.81 22.36
N LEU A 217 -8.95 -6.16 22.22
CA LEU A 217 -8.58 -5.48 20.98
C LEU A 217 -8.51 -6.51 19.85
N ASP A 218 -9.13 -6.22 18.70
CA ASP A 218 -8.99 -7.06 17.50
C ASP A 218 -7.50 -7.18 17.11
N PRO A 219 -6.98 -8.35 16.68
CA PRO A 219 -5.61 -8.51 16.19
C PRO A 219 -5.12 -7.39 15.25
N ALA A 220 -5.99 -6.85 14.38
CA ALA A 220 -5.65 -5.73 13.52
C ALA A 220 -5.40 -4.43 14.31
N GLY A 221 -6.26 -4.13 15.28
CA GLY A 221 -6.09 -2.99 16.18
C GLY A 221 -4.82 -3.12 17.03
N ARG A 222 -4.50 -4.34 17.49
CA ARG A 222 -3.28 -4.59 18.25
C ARG A 222 -2.02 -4.41 17.43
N CYS A 223 -2.01 -4.95 16.21
CA CYS A 223 -0.94 -4.71 15.24
C CYS A 223 -0.71 -3.21 15.02
N LEU A 224 -1.80 -2.45 14.80
CA LEU A 224 -1.69 -1.01 14.54
C LEU A 224 -1.09 -0.26 15.73
N ILE A 225 -1.54 -0.54 16.96
CA ILE A 225 -0.97 0.07 18.17
C ILE A 225 0.51 -0.28 18.32
N ASP A 226 0.88 -1.55 18.09
CA ASP A 226 2.26 -2.00 18.19
C ASP A 226 3.17 -1.32 17.17
N GLU A 227 2.73 -1.17 15.91
CA GLU A 227 3.47 -0.48 14.86
C GLU A 227 3.56 1.04 15.10
N VAL A 228 2.47 1.68 15.58
CA VAL A 228 2.48 3.11 15.94
C VAL A 228 3.45 3.38 17.08
N ARG A 229 3.45 2.53 18.12
CA ARG A 229 4.40 2.63 19.22
C ARG A 229 5.83 2.44 18.73
N ALA A 230 6.09 1.39 17.94
CA ALA A 230 7.43 1.12 17.42
C ALA A 230 7.95 2.28 16.55
N ALA A 231 7.11 2.83 15.69
CA ALA A 231 7.44 4.02 14.90
C ALA A 231 7.72 5.24 15.79
N PHE A 232 6.92 5.45 16.84
CA PHE A 232 7.10 6.56 17.76
C PHE A 232 8.45 6.47 18.48
N GLU A 233 8.75 5.31 19.05
CA GLU A 233 10.01 5.07 19.78
C GLU A 233 11.23 5.20 18.88
N ALA A 234 11.13 4.74 17.63
CA ALA A 234 12.22 4.84 16.66
C ALA A 234 12.45 6.27 16.13
N CYS A 235 11.40 7.09 16.03
CA CYS A 235 11.50 8.44 15.48
C CYS A 235 11.83 9.51 16.52
N PHE A 236 11.46 9.29 17.78
CA PHE A 236 11.58 10.27 18.85
C PHE A 236 12.49 9.83 20.01
N ASP A 237 13.15 8.67 19.90
CA ASP A 237 14.05 8.09 20.92
C ASP A 237 13.47 8.08 22.34
N THR A 238 12.13 8.02 22.44
CA THR A 238 11.41 8.13 23.71
C THR A 238 10.25 7.15 23.75
N ARG A 239 10.03 6.56 24.93
CA ARG A 239 8.92 5.63 25.13
C ARG A 239 7.57 6.34 25.03
N LEU A 240 6.60 5.62 24.48
CA LEU A 240 5.22 6.07 24.43
C LEU A 240 4.56 5.86 25.79
N ASP A 241 4.56 6.90 26.63
CA ASP A 241 3.91 6.90 27.93
C ASP A 241 2.39 7.19 27.82
N ALA A 242 1.68 7.18 28.95
CA ALA A 242 0.24 7.42 29.00
C ALA A 242 -0.16 8.81 28.46
N ALA A 243 0.65 9.85 28.74
CA ALA A 243 0.37 11.21 28.31
C ALA A 243 0.51 11.33 26.79
N ARG A 244 1.56 10.72 26.22
CA ARG A 244 1.80 10.67 24.77
C ARG A 244 0.85 9.72 24.04
N ALA A 245 0.43 8.63 24.67
CA ALA A 245 -0.61 7.77 24.11
C ALA A 245 -1.95 8.50 24.02
N ALA A 246 -2.30 9.33 25.01
CA ALA A 246 -3.51 10.15 24.98
C ALA A 246 -3.50 11.17 23.83
N ILE A 247 -2.32 11.70 23.50
CA ILE A 247 -2.08 12.57 22.35
C ILE A 247 -2.34 11.84 21.03
N LEU A 248 -1.86 10.59 20.92
CA LEU A 248 -2.01 9.79 19.71
C LEU A 248 -3.38 9.12 19.59
N LEU A 249 -4.22 9.11 20.63
CA LEU A 249 -5.47 8.36 20.62
C LEU A 249 -6.49 8.85 19.57
N PRO A 250 -6.75 10.16 19.41
CA PRO A 250 -7.58 10.66 18.30
C PRO A 250 -7.01 10.28 16.93
N LEU A 251 -5.67 10.31 16.81
CA LEU A 251 -4.95 9.98 15.58
C LEU A 251 -5.02 8.49 15.27
N LEU A 252 -4.90 7.62 16.27
CA LEU A 252 -5.07 6.18 16.15
C LEU A 252 -6.46 5.84 15.61
N ARG A 253 -7.50 6.53 16.08
CA ARG A 253 -8.86 6.35 15.55
C ARG A 253 -8.99 6.83 14.11
N LEU A 254 -8.40 7.97 13.78
CA LEU A 254 -8.42 8.53 12.44
C LEU A 254 -7.69 7.62 11.44
N ILE A 255 -6.47 7.17 11.79
CA ILE A 255 -5.67 6.22 11.01
C ILE A 255 -6.39 4.87 10.91
N GLY A 256 -7.00 4.41 12.01
CA GLY A 256 -7.81 3.20 12.03
C GLY A 256 -8.98 3.28 11.06
N ALA A 257 -9.72 4.40 11.06
CA ALA A 257 -10.81 4.63 10.12
C ALA A 257 -10.33 4.61 8.66
N ASP A 258 -9.23 5.30 8.35
CA ASP A 258 -8.62 5.35 7.01
C ASP A 258 -8.12 3.96 6.55
N ALA A 259 -7.60 3.17 7.48
CA ALA A 259 -7.14 1.80 7.24
C ALA A 259 -8.25 0.74 7.29
N ALA A 260 -9.52 1.13 7.51
CA ALA A 260 -10.65 0.24 7.79
C ALA A 260 -10.46 -0.70 9.00
N ILE A 261 -9.62 -0.30 9.98
CA ILE A 261 -9.38 -0.98 11.26
C ILE A 261 -10.29 -0.35 12.33
N ARG A 262 -11.30 -1.09 12.78
CA ARG A 262 -12.27 -0.60 13.79
C ARG A 262 -11.82 -0.95 15.22
N PHE A 263 -11.66 0.07 16.06
CA PHE A 263 -11.50 -0.12 17.50
C PHE A 263 -12.87 -0.28 18.16
N LYS A 264 -13.23 -1.49 18.59
CA LYS A 264 -14.48 -1.78 19.32
C LYS A 264 -14.35 -1.64 20.84
N VAL A 265 -13.34 -0.90 21.31
CA VAL A 265 -13.00 -0.76 22.72
C VAL A 265 -12.96 0.71 23.11
N ASP A 266 -13.10 0.96 24.41
CA ASP A 266 -13.01 2.28 25.01
C ASP A 266 -11.57 2.81 24.99
N ASP A 267 -11.42 4.13 25.10
CA ASP A 267 -10.14 4.84 25.03
C ASP A 267 -9.16 4.35 26.11
N THR A 268 -9.68 4.04 27.29
CA THR A 268 -8.90 3.49 28.41
C THR A 268 -8.20 2.19 28.04
N PHE A 269 -8.82 1.35 27.21
CA PHE A 269 -8.24 0.08 26.79
C PHE A 269 -7.17 0.27 25.71
N ILE A 270 -7.37 1.22 24.79
CA ILE A 270 -6.38 1.60 23.78
C ILE A 270 -5.14 2.18 24.47
N LEU A 271 -5.33 3.06 25.47
CA LEU A 271 -4.25 3.65 26.24
C LEU A 271 -3.46 2.61 27.04
N ALA A 272 -4.16 1.65 27.66
CA ALA A 272 -3.51 0.54 28.35
C ALA A 272 -2.68 -0.32 27.37
N ALA A 273 -3.23 -0.61 26.18
CA ALA A 273 -2.51 -1.36 25.15
C ALA A 273 -1.27 -0.63 24.62
N CYS A 274 -1.27 0.71 24.57
CA CYS A 274 -0.09 1.49 24.22
C CYS A 274 1.04 1.34 25.25
N GLN A 275 0.67 1.15 26.53
CA GLN A 275 1.61 1.05 27.66
C GLN A 275 2.14 -0.37 27.88
N ASP A 276 1.38 -1.39 27.47
CA ASP A 276 1.80 -2.79 27.59
C ASP A 276 3.02 -3.04 26.70
N ALA A 277 4.20 -3.03 27.31
CA ALA A 277 5.44 -3.35 26.63
C ALA A 277 5.31 -4.74 25.98
N PRO A 278 5.68 -4.91 24.70
CA PRO A 278 5.72 -6.22 24.11
C PRO A 278 6.79 -7.00 24.88
N SER A 279 6.39 -8.12 25.50
CA SER A 279 7.36 -9.03 26.12
C SER A 279 8.47 -9.31 25.10
N PRO A 280 9.75 -9.12 25.46
CA PRO A 280 10.83 -9.36 24.53
C PRO A 280 10.71 -10.79 23.99
N PRO A 281 10.97 -11.02 22.68
CA PRO A 281 10.96 -12.36 22.13
C PRO A 281 11.90 -13.21 22.98
N GLN A 282 11.36 -14.25 23.62
CA GLN A 282 12.18 -15.21 24.33
C GLN A 282 13.18 -15.78 23.31
N PRO A 283 14.49 -15.78 23.60
CA PRO A 283 15.45 -16.42 22.71
C PRO A 283 15.12 -17.92 22.65
N ASP A 284 14.87 -18.41 21.44
CA ASP A 284 14.79 -19.85 21.13
C ASP A 284 16.12 -20.55 21.40
#